data_AF-A0A3N5I1Q4-F1
#
_entry.id   AF-A0A3N5I1Q4-F1
#
_cell.length_a   1.000
_cell.length_b   1.000
_cell.length_c   1.000
_cell.angle_alpha   90.00
_cell.angle_beta   90.00
_cell.angle_gamma   90.00
#
_symmetry.space_group_name_H-M   'P 1'
#
loop_
_entity.id
_entity.type
_entity.pdbx_description
1 polymer ?
#
loop_
_entity_poly.entity_id
_entity_poly.type
_entity_poly.pdbx_seq_one_letter_code
_entity_poly.pdbx_strand_id
1 'polypeptide(L)'
;QGEALGLTWDRVDRSRGVVRLELTKSGRRREVPLGLNADAVLARRWTDGAKGHVFGSYRWNSFRSAWETAVAAAGVESFRFHDLRHTFASWLVQRGRTLKEVQEALGHQTITMTMRYSHLAPDHLRAAVAALDGMLPARQSEPAELSAQASAQEAVLEAIKGSR
;
A
#
# COMPACT_ATOMS: atom_id res chain seq x y z
N GLN A 1 -3.04 -17.67 -8.19
CA GLN A 1 -3.31 -18.71 -9.19
C GLN A 1 -4.62 -19.41 -8.88
N GLY A 2 -4.69 -20.27 -7.86
CA GLY A 2 -5.90 -21.04 -7.55
C GLY A 2 -7.16 -20.19 -7.30
N GLU A 3 -7.04 -19.10 -6.52
CA GLU A 3 -8.19 -18.20 -6.25
C GLU A 3 -8.74 -17.53 -7.50
N ALA A 4 -7.87 -17.11 -8.42
CA ALA A 4 -8.28 -16.44 -9.65
C ALA A 4 -8.94 -17.42 -10.65
N LEU A 5 -8.30 -18.58 -10.90
CA LEU A 5 -8.85 -19.57 -11.84
C LEU A 5 -10.09 -20.27 -11.29
N GLY A 6 -10.17 -20.44 -9.96
CA GLY A 6 -11.35 -20.97 -9.29
C GLY A 6 -12.49 -19.96 -9.13
N LEU A 7 -12.34 -18.71 -9.58
CA LEU A 7 -13.38 -17.69 -9.49
C LEU A 7 -14.58 -18.06 -10.37
N THR A 8 -15.78 -17.99 -9.80
CA THR A 8 -17.04 -18.27 -10.48
C THR A 8 -17.92 -17.01 -10.51
N TRP A 9 -18.82 -16.93 -11.49
CA TRP A 9 -19.63 -15.72 -11.72
C TRP A 9 -20.56 -15.36 -10.55
N ASP A 10 -21.06 -16.33 -9.79
CA ASP A 10 -21.86 -16.13 -8.57
C ASP A 10 -21.11 -15.37 -7.45
N ARG A 11 -19.77 -15.35 -7.53
CA ARG A 11 -18.91 -14.68 -6.57
C ARG A 11 -18.49 -13.27 -7.01
N VAL A 12 -18.87 -12.85 -8.21
CA VAL A 12 -18.57 -11.52 -8.74
C VAL A 12 -19.78 -10.62 -8.51
N ASP A 13 -19.65 -9.67 -7.59
CA ASP A 13 -20.67 -8.64 -7.36
C ASP A 13 -20.18 -7.32 -7.96
N ARG A 14 -20.52 -7.11 -9.24
CA ARG A 14 -20.13 -5.89 -9.96
C ARG A 14 -20.84 -4.65 -9.44
N SER A 15 -22.04 -4.79 -8.86
CA SER A 15 -22.81 -3.66 -8.32
C SER A 15 -22.13 -3.06 -7.08
N ARG A 16 -21.59 -3.93 -6.21
CA ARG A 16 -20.79 -3.55 -5.05
C ARG A 16 -19.31 -3.37 -5.37
N GLY A 17 -18.89 -3.70 -6.59
CA GLY A 17 -17.49 -3.63 -7.03
C GLY A 17 -16.58 -4.58 -6.25
N VAL A 18 -17.04 -5.80 -5.94
CA VAL A 18 -16.27 -6.76 -5.13
C VAL A 18 -16.31 -8.18 -5.71
N VAL A 19 -15.26 -8.95 -5.42
CA VAL A 19 -15.23 -10.40 -5.60
C VAL A 19 -15.21 -11.09 -4.24
N ARG A 20 -16.09 -12.07 -4.03
CA ARG A 20 -16.18 -12.88 -2.82
C ARG A 20 -15.32 -14.12 -2.94
N LEU A 21 -14.35 -14.29 -2.05
CA LEU A 21 -13.52 -15.50 -1.98
C LEU A 21 -13.98 -16.34 -0.79
N GLU A 22 -14.67 -17.44 -1.06
CA GLU A 22 -15.43 -18.19 -0.04
C GLU A 22 -14.67 -19.30 0.69
N LEU A 23 -13.50 -19.73 0.20
CA LEU A 23 -12.61 -20.65 0.92
C LEU A 23 -11.23 -20.53 0.30
N THR A 24 -10.43 -19.62 0.83
CA THR A 24 -9.00 -19.61 0.53
C THR A 24 -8.32 -20.79 1.25
N LYS A 25 -7.11 -21.16 0.85
CA LYS A 25 -6.30 -22.17 1.58
C LYS A 25 -6.09 -21.84 3.08
N SER A 26 -6.45 -20.62 3.51
CA SER A 26 -6.36 -20.13 4.89
C SER A 26 -7.68 -20.15 5.66
N GLY A 27 -8.78 -20.65 5.08
CA GLY A 27 -10.07 -20.81 5.77
C GLY A 27 -10.82 -19.51 6.07
N ARG A 28 -10.42 -18.37 5.48
CA ARG A 28 -11.08 -17.08 5.71
C ARG A 28 -11.87 -16.65 4.48
N ARG A 29 -13.13 -16.29 4.69
CA ARG A 29 -13.91 -15.56 3.69
C ARG A 29 -13.40 -14.13 3.63
N ARG A 30 -13.23 -13.60 2.42
CA ARG A 30 -12.89 -12.18 2.22
C ARG A 30 -13.50 -11.64 0.95
N GLU A 31 -13.81 -10.36 0.97
CA GLU A 31 -14.15 -9.58 -0.22
C GLU A 31 -12.89 -8.88 -0.74
N VAL A 32 -12.67 -8.93 -2.05
CA VAL A 32 -11.59 -8.23 -2.73
C VAL A 32 -12.23 -7.13 -3.58
N PRO A 33 -11.95 -5.84 -3.29
CA PRO A 33 -12.43 -4.74 -4.11
C PRO A 33 -11.91 -4.83 -5.53
N LEU A 34 -12.78 -4.55 -6.50
CA LEU A 34 -12.47 -4.47 -7.91
C LEU A 34 -12.09 -3.03 -8.26
N GLY A 35 -10.88 -2.84 -8.76
CA GLY A 35 -10.53 -1.60 -9.46
C GLY A 35 -11.25 -1.50 -10.81
N LEU A 36 -11.35 -0.30 -11.36
CA LEU A 36 -12.03 -0.03 -12.63
C LEU A 36 -11.55 -0.94 -13.77
N ASN A 37 -10.24 -1.16 -13.87
CA ASN A 37 -9.66 -2.04 -14.90
C ASN A 37 -10.06 -3.51 -14.72
N ALA A 38 -10.18 -3.98 -13.48
CA ALA A 38 -10.59 -5.34 -13.20
C ALA A 38 -12.08 -5.53 -13.53
N ASP A 39 -12.93 -4.56 -13.16
CA ASP A 39 -14.35 -4.61 -13.53
C ASP A 39 -14.54 -4.55 -15.05
N ALA A 40 -13.79 -3.69 -15.77
CA ALA A 40 -13.87 -3.62 -17.22
C ALA A 40 -13.51 -4.94 -17.91
N VAL A 41 -12.52 -5.67 -17.39
CA VAL A 41 -12.18 -7.03 -17.89
C VAL A 41 -13.32 -8.00 -17.63
N LEU A 42 -13.91 -7.97 -16.43
CA LEU A 42 -15.05 -8.83 -16.08
C LEU A 42 -16.28 -8.51 -16.95
N ALA A 43 -16.56 -7.23 -17.20
CA ALA A 43 -17.64 -6.77 -18.05
C ALA A 43 -17.52 -7.32 -19.48
N ARG A 44 -16.32 -7.28 -20.07
CA ARG A 44 -16.06 -7.81 -21.42
C ARG A 44 -16.24 -9.32 -21.52
N ARG A 45 -16.09 -10.04 -20.40
CA ARG A 45 -16.28 -11.50 -20.35
C ARG A 45 -17.69 -11.91 -19.94
N TRP A 46 -18.47 -10.99 -19.40
CA TRP A 46 -19.82 -11.28 -18.96
C TRP A 46 -20.72 -11.55 -20.16
N THR A 47 -21.52 -12.60 -20.07
CA THR A 47 -22.63 -12.89 -20.97
C THR A 47 -23.90 -13.04 -20.15
N ASP A 48 -25.06 -12.72 -20.72
CA ASP A 48 -26.32 -12.90 -20.01
C ASP A 48 -26.50 -14.35 -19.58
N GLY A 49 -26.75 -14.55 -18.28
CA GLY A 49 -26.84 -15.89 -17.68
C GLY A 49 -25.49 -16.61 -17.50
N ALA A 50 -24.37 -15.89 -17.49
CA ALA A 50 -23.04 -16.49 -17.26
C ALA A 50 -23.01 -17.33 -15.96
N LYS A 51 -22.57 -18.59 -16.09
CA LYS A 51 -22.44 -19.55 -15.00
C LYS A 51 -21.04 -20.18 -15.02
N GLY A 52 -20.64 -20.78 -13.90
CA GLY A 52 -19.35 -21.46 -13.78
C GLY A 52 -18.16 -20.50 -13.67
N HIS A 53 -16.99 -20.94 -14.14
CA HIS A 53 -15.72 -20.22 -13.96
C HIS A 53 -15.59 -18.99 -14.87
N VAL A 54 -15.16 -17.86 -14.31
CA VAL A 54 -14.92 -16.59 -15.04
C VAL A 54 -13.90 -16.77 -16.17
N PHE A 55 -12.88 -17.60 -15.92
CA PHE A 55 -11.80 -17.90 -16.87
C PHE A 55 -11.95 -19.30 -17.50
N GLY A 56 -13.17 -19.84 -17.54
CA GLY A 56 -13.52 -21.10 -18.22
C GLY A 56 -13.11 -22.38 -17.48
N SER A 57 -12.00 -22.37 -16.75
CA SER A 57 -11.50 -23.55 -16.02
C SER A 57 -10.68 -23.15 -14.79
N TYR A 58 -10.78 -23.95 -13.73
CA TYR A 58 -9.92 -23.81 -12.54
C TYR A 58 -8.52 -24.43 -12.74
N ARG A 59 -8.30 -25.18 -13.83
CA ARG A 59 -7.05 -25.91 -14.10
C ARG A 59 -6.02 -25.01 -14.77
N TRP A 60 -4.82 -24.97 -14.20
CA TRP A 60 -3.69 -24.20 -14.75
C TRP A 60 -3.39 -24.55 -16.21
N ASN A 61 -3.40 -25.83 -16.58
CA ASN A 61 -3.09 -26.27 -17.94
C ASN A 61 -4.06 -25.71 -19.00
N SER A 62 -5.31 -25.41 -18.62
CA SER A 62 -6.28 -24.77 -19.51
C SER A 62 -5.98 -23.27 -19.73
N PHE A 63 -5.22 -22.65 -18.83
CA PHE A 63 -4.86 -21.23 -18.87
C PHE A 63 -3.43 -21.00 -19.38
N ARG A 64 -2.56 -22.00 -19.29
CA ARG A 64 -1.13 -21.91 -19.54
C ARG A 64 -0.80 -21.33 -20.92
N SER A 65 -1.44 -21.81 -21.98
CA SER A 65 -1.16 -21.32 -23.34
C SER A 65 -1.51 -19.83 -23.50
N ALA A 66 -2.67 -19.41 -22.98
CA ALA A 66 -3.07 -18.00 -23.01
C ALA A 66 -2.11 -17.11 -22.19
N TRP A 67 -1.61 -17.62 -21.07
CA TRP A 67 -0.57 -16.95 -20.28
C TRP A 67 0.74 -16.79 -21.06
N GLU A 68 1.26 -17.88 -21.63
CA GLU A 68 2.52 -17.87 -22.38
C GLU A 68 2.44 -16.94 -23.60
N THR A 69 1.31 -16.95 -24.33
CA THR A 69 1.06 -15.99 -25.41
C THR A 69 1.05 -14.55 -24.92
N ALA A 70 0.39 -14.26 -23.79
CA ALA A 70 0.35 -12.91 -23.24
C ALA A 70 1.73 -12.40 -22.78
N VAL A 71 2.54 -13.27 -22.18
CA VAL A 71 3.93 -12.94 -21.77
C VAL A 71 4.80 -12.67 -22.99
N ALA A 72 4.70 -13.52 -24.03
CA ALA A 72 5.43 -13.33 -25.28
C ALA A 72 5.03 -12.02 -25.98
N ALA A 73 3.74 -11.72 -26.04
CA ALA A 73 3.24 -10.47 -26.63
C ALA A 73 3.68 -9.22 -25.83
N ALA A 74 3.88 -9.35 -24.52
CA ALA A 74 4.38 -8.28 -23.66
C ALA A 74 5.90 -8.10 -23.73
N GLY A 75 6.64 -9.04 -24.35
CA GLY A 75 8.10 -8.97 -24.46
C GLY A 75 8.84 -9.08 -23.11
N VAL A 76 8.24 -9.75 -22.12
CA VAL A 76 8.83 -9.88 -20.77
C VAL A 76 9.46 -11.26 -20.61
N GLU A 77 10.70 -11.31 -20.17
CA GLU A 77 11.44 -12.56 -19.94
C GLU A 77 11.32 -13.04 -18.48
N SER A 78 11.44 -14.35 -18.27
CA SER A 78 11.47 -14.97 -16.94
C SER A 78 10.30 -14.61 -16.01
N PHE A 79 9.13 -14.29 -16.57
CA PHE A 79 7.95 -13.84 -15.82
C PHE A 79 6.95 -14.97 -15.55
N ARG A 80 6.64 -15.19 -14.28
CA ARG A 80 5.70 -16.21 -13.81
C ARG A 80 4.37 -15.59 -13.43
N PHE A 81 3.29 -16.36 -13.48
CA PHE A 81 1.96 -15.84 -13.12
C PHE A 81 1.89 -15.32 -11.68
N HIS A 82 2.66 -15.89 -10.75
CA HIS A 82 2.71 -15.39 -9.38
C HIS A 82 3.31 -13.98 -9.29
N ASP A 83 4.14 -13.59 -10.24
CA ASP A 83 4.82 -12.29 -10.24
C ASP A 83 3.82 -11.14 -10.43
N LEU A 84 2.67 -11.37 -11.07
CA LEU A 84 1.56 -10.39 -11.08
C LEU A 84 1.15 -9.97 -9.66
N ARG A 85 1.10 -10.91 -8.72
CA ARG A 85 0.76 -10.65 -7.32
C ARG A 85 1.87 -9.85 -6.63
N HIS A 86 3.12 -10.13 -6.96
CA HIS A 86 4.26 -9.38 -6.45
C HIS A 86 4.24 -7.95 -6.98
N THR A 87 4.06 -7.76 -8.28
CA THR A 87 3.96 -6.45 -8.91
C THR A 87 2.84 -5.62 -8.28
N PHE A 88 1.66 -6.21 -8.08
CA PHE A 88 0.56 -5.55 -7.36
C PHE A 88 0.97 -5.08 -5.96
N ALA A 89 1.61 -5.93 -5.17
CA ALA A 89 2.06 -5.59 -3.82
C ALA A 89 3.12 -4.47 -3.83
N SER A 90 4.13 -4.61 -4.68
CA SER A 90 5.20 -3.64 -4.87
C SER A 90 4.65 -2.26 -5.24
N TRP A 91 3.71 -2.22 -6.18
CA TRP A 91 3.07 -0.98 -6.64
C TRP A 91 2.23 -0.29 -5.57
N LEU A 92 1.57 -1.04 -4.69
CA LEU A 92 0.84 -0.45 -3.58
C LEU A 92 1.81 0.18 -2.56
N VAL A 93 2.89 -0.53 -2.20
CA VAL A 93 3.89 0.00 -1.27
C VAL A 93 4.57 1.25 -1.85
N GLN A 94 4.97 1.21 -3.11
CA GLN A 94 5.58 2.37 -3.80
C GLN A 94 4.62 3.56 -3.90
N ARG A 95 3.30 3.32 -3.93
CA ARG A 95 2.27 4.36 -3.85
C ARG A 95 1.93 4.79 -2.41
N GLY A 96 2.81 4.47 -1.46
CA GLY A 96 2.66 4.89 -0.07
C GLY A 96 1.50 4.23 0.68
N ARG A 97 1.08 3.04 0.26
CA ARG A 97 0.13 2.22 1.05
C ARG A 97 0.86 1.46 2.14
N THR A 98 0.21 1.36 3.28
CA THR A 98 0.74 0.67 4.45
C THR A 98 0.85 -0.83 4.18
N LEU A 99 1.80 -1.49 4.86
CA LEU A 99 1.91 -2.95 4.77
C LEU A 99 0.65 -3.66 5.27
N LYS A 100 -0.16 -3.01 6.10
CA LYS A 100 -1.45 -3.52 6.57
C LYS A 100 -2.48 -3.55 5.44
N GLU A 101 -2.65 -2.44 4.71
CA GLU A 101 -3.52 -2.38 3.53
C GLU A 101 -3.09 -3.44 2.49
N VAL A 102 -1.79 -3.57 2.25
CA VAL A 102 -1.26 -4.58 1.33
C VAL A 102 -1.51 -6.00 1.84
N GLN A 103 -1.36 -6.26 3.14
CA GLN A 103 -1.65 -7.56 3.75
C GLN A 103 -3.11 -7.97 3.51
N GLU A 104 -4.05 -7.05 3.73
CA GLU A 104 -5.49 -7.29 3.58
C GLU A 104 -5.87 -7.52 2.12
N ALA A 105 -5.39 -6.65 1.21
CA ALA A 105 -5.61 -6.78 -0.23
C ALA A 105 -5.07 -8.13 -0.76
N LEU A 106 -3.89 -8.52 -0.31
CA LEU A 106 -3.28 -9.81 -0.68
C LEU A 106 -3.94 -10.99 0.04
N GLY A 107 -4.52 -10.81 1.22
CA GLY A 107 -5.08 -11.88 2.04
C GLY A 107 -4.01 -12.70 2.74
N HIS A 108 -2.89 -12.08 3.07
CA HIS A 108 -1.84 -12.74 3.85
C HIS A 108 -2.28 -12.97 5.29
N GLN A 109 -2.07 -14.19 5.78
CA GLN A 109 -2.48 -14.56 7.13
C GLN A 109 -1.76 -13.74 8.20
N THR A 110 -0.46 -13.50 7.98
CA THR A 110 0.41 -12.77 8.89
C THR A 110 1.06 -11.60 8.16
N ILE A 111 1.39 -10.55 8.92
CA ILE A 111 2.11 -9.39 8.37
C ILE A 111 3.50 -9.77 7.87
N THR A 112 4.15 -10.78 8.49
CA THR A 112 5.47 -11.31 8.10
C THR A 112 5.52 -11.72 6.63
N MET A 113 4.45 -12.28 6.08
CA MET A 113 4.39 -12.61 4.64
C MET A 113 4.45 -11.37 3.74
N THR A 114 3.94 -10.23 4.22
CA THR A 114 3.92 -8.94 3.52
C THR A 114 5.19 -8.13 3.77
N MET A 115 5.92 -8.39 4.87
CA MET A 115 7.16 -7.68 5.22
C MET A 115 8.22 -7.74 4.12
N ARG A 116 8.18 -8.74 3.24
CA ARG A 116 9.05 -8.81 2.06
C ARG A 116 8.98 -7.58 1.15
N TYR A 117 7.92 -6.76 1.22
CA TYR A 117 7.75 -5.56 0.41
C TYR A 117 8.13 -4.27 1.16
N SER A 118 8.49 -4.33 2.45
CA SER A 118 8.75 -3.15 3.28
C SER A 118 9.84 -2.23 2.74
N HIS A 119 10.88 -2.81 2.13
CA HIS A 119 12.02 -2.09 1.56
C HIS A 119 11.65 -1.22 0.34
N LEU A 120 10.46 -1.39 -0.23
CA LEU A 120 9.98 -0.61 -1.37
C LEU A 120 9.36 0.73 -0.97
N ALA A 121 9.41 1.09 0.32
CA ALA A 121 8.95 2.36 0.88
C ALA A 121 10.10 3.23 1.40
N PRO A 122 11.06 3.66 0.54
CA PRO A 122 12.24 4.39 0.99
C PRO A 122 11.92 5.76 1.63
N ASP A 123 10.85 6.43 1.21
CA ASP A 123 10.47 7.77 1.69
C ASP A 123 9.44 7.77 2.82
N HIS A 124 8.87 6.61 3.19
CA HIS A 124 7.77 6.55 4.15
C HIS A 124 8.17 7.06 5.54
N LEU A 125 9.40 6.74 6.00
CA LEU A 125 9.88 7.20 7.30
C LEU A 125 10.04 8.72 7.35
N ARG A 126 10.55 9.34 6.27
CA ARG A 126 10.65 10.79 6.18
C ARG A 126 9.28 11.44 6.24
N ALA A 127 8.33 10.96 5.44
CA ALA A 127 6.96 11.48 5.44
C ALA A 127 6.25 11.26 6.79
N ALA A 128 6.49 10.12 7.45
CA ALA A 128 5.90 9.82 8.75
C ALA A 128 6.41 10.74 9.87
N VAL A 129 7.72 11.05 9.87
CA VAL A 129 8.29 12.00 10.82
C VAL A 129 7.85 13.43 10.48
N ALA A 130 7.87 13.81 9.20
CA ALA A 130 7.43 15.13 8.75
C ALA A 130 5.95 15.40 9.04
N ALA A 131 5.11 14.37 9.19
CA ALA A 131 3.72 14.54 9.61
C ALA A 131 3.57 15.11 11.03
N LEU A 132 4.64 15.09 11.83
CA LEU A 132 4.69 15.74 13.14
C LEU A 132 5.20 17.18 13.06
N ASP A 133 5.70 17.63 11.91
CA ASP A 133 6.21 19.00 11.75
C ASP A 133 5.06 20.00 11.97
N GLY A 134 5.29 20.97 12.85
CA GLY A 134 4.29 21.97 13.23
C GLY A 134 3.30 21.56 14.32
N MET A 135 3.35 20.32 14.83
CA MET A 135 2.55 19.92 16.01
C MET A 135 3.10 20.49 17.32
N LEU A 136 4.42 20.68 17.41
CA LEU A 136 5.04 21.33 18.55
C LEU A 136 5.03 22.84 18.31
N PRO A 137 4.60 23.66 19.30
CA PRO A 137 4.73 25.11 19.18
C PRO A 137 6.19 25.42 18.90
N ALA A 138 6.44 26.25 17.88
CA ALA A 138 7.75 26.82 17.66
C ALA A 138 8.18 27.40 19.00
N ARG A 139 9.35 26.95 19.51
CA ARG A 139 9.93 27.48 20.74
C ARG A 139 9.97 28.98 20.51
N GLN A 140 9.06 29.72 21.15
CA GLN A 140 9.07 31.17 21.08
C GLN A 140 10.49 31.52 21.49
N SER A 141 11.23 32.15 20.58
CA SER A 141 12.55 32.70 20.87
C SER A 141 12.40 33.38 22.22
N GLU A 142 13.16 32.95 23.23
CA GLU A 142 13.14 33.62 24.52
C GLU A 142 13.17 35.13 24.25
N PRO A 143 12.22 35.91 24.81
CA PRO A 143 12.19 37.34 24.56
C PRO A 143 13.59 37.88 24.89
N ALA A 144 14.16 38.65 23.97
CA ALA A 144 15.47 39.30 24.12
C ALA A 144 15.60 40.19 25.37
N GLU A 145 14.54 40.30 26.18
CA GLU A 145 14.49 41.02 27.45
C GLU A 145 15.44 40.43 28.51
N LEU A 146 15.71 39.12 28.53
CA LEU A 146 16.66 38.56 29.51
C LEU A 146 18.13 38.94 29.20
N SER A 147 18.48 39.16 27.93
CA SER A 147 19.82 39.61 27.51
C SER A 147 20.04 41.08 27.84
N ALA A 148 19.00 41.92 27.71
CA ALA A 148 19.08 43.34 28.06
C ALA A 148 19.20 43.57 29.58
N GLN A 149 18.53 42.75 30.39
CA GLN A 149 18.62 42.85 31.86
C GLN A 149 19.98 42.41 32.41
N ALA A 150 20.61 41.39 31.82
CA ALA A 150 21.96 40.97 32.20
C ALA A 150 23.02 42.05 31.86
N SER A 151 22.92 42.66 30.68
CA SER A 151 23.82 43.76 30.27
C SER A 151 23.66 45.02 31.12
N ALA A 152 22.43 45.36 31.52
CA ALA A 152 22.18 46.50 32.42
C ALA A 152 22.72 46.26 33.84
N GLN A 153 22.62 45.02 34.36
CA GLN A 153 23.16 44.69 35.68
C GLN A 153 24.70 44.70 35.71
N GLU A 154 25.35 44.27 34.63
CA GLU A 154 26.82 44.25 34.52
C GLU A 154 27.39 45.68 34.38
N ALA A 155 26.73 46.55 33.62
CA ALA A 155 27.11 47.97 33.49
C ALA A 155 26.98 48.74 34.83
N VAL A 156 25.94 48.45 35.62
CA VAL A 156 25.77 49.04 36.97
C VAL A 156 26.84 48.52 37.93
N LEU A 157 27.21 47.23 37.86
CA LEU A 157 28.25 46.66 38.72
C LEU A 157 29.65 47.24 38.41
N GLU A 158 29.98 47.48 37.14
CA GLU A 158 31.26 48.10 36.74
C GLU A 158 31.34 49.58 37.12
N ALA A 159 30.23 50.32 37.02
CA ALA A 159 30.17 51.71 37.50
C ALA A 159 30.41 51.84 39.01
N ILE A 160 29.99 50.85 39.81
CA ILE A 160 30.22 50.82 41.26
C ILE A 160 31.68 50.46 41.60
N LYS A 161 32.38 49.68 40.78
CA LYS A 161 33.78 49.29 41.01
C LYS A 161 34.80 50.37 40.62
N GLY A 162 34.46 51.28 39.71
CA GLY A 162 35.36 52.32 39.19
C GLY A 162 35.50 53.60 40.04
N SER A 163 34.84 53.69 41.21
CA SER A 163 34.80 54.90 42.05
C SER A 163 35.67 54.81 43.33
N ARG A 164 36.78 54.07 43.31
CA ARG A 164 37.77 54.04 44.41
C ARG A 164 39.16 54.43 43.93
#